data_AF-A0A6P9AXU8-F1
#
_entry.id   AF-A0A6P9AXU8-F1
#
_cell.length_a   1.000
_cell.length_b   1.000
_cell.length_c   1.000
_cell.angle_alpha   90.00
_cell.angle_beta   90.00
_cell.angle_gamma   90.00
#
_symmetry.space_group_name_H-M   'P 1'
#
loop_
_entity.id
_entity.type
_entity.pdbx_description
1 polymer ?
#
loop_
_entity_poly.entity_id
_entity_poly.type
_entity_poly.pdbx_seq_one_letter_code
_entity_poly.pdbx_strand_id
1 'polypeptide(L)'
;MYSREEELLRERKRLGVFGITSYDFHRESGLFLFQASNSLFYCRDGGQNGFMVSPMKPLEIQTQCSGPRMDPKICSADPSFFSFINNNDLWVANIETGEERRLTFCQKGTLSRPWQDVSSPGRQRKLWFQCVDAQK
;
A
#
# COMPACT_ATOMS: atom_id res chain seq x y z
N MET A 1 -9.01 15.66 4.84
CA MET A 1 -8.15 16.43 3.93
C MET A 1 -7.14 15.46 3.35
N TYR A 2 -6.93 15.45 2.03
CA TYR A 2 -6.02 14.52 1.35
C TYR A 2 -4.55 14.92 1.57
N SER A 3 -3.64 13.95 1.56
CA SER A 3 -2.21 14.26 1.53
C SER A 3 -1.81 14.82 0.17
N ARG A 4 -0.68 15.55 0.11
CA ARG A 4 -0.17 16.11 -1.15
C ARG A 4 0.13 15.01 -2.17
N GLU A 5 0.66 13.89 -1.71
CA GLU A 5 0.97 12.72 -2.54
C GLU A 5 -0.31 12.08 -3.10
N GLU A 6 -1.38 12.04 -2.32
CA GLU A 6 -2.67 11.51 -2.75
C GLU A 6 -3.36 12.43 -3.77
N GLU A 7 -3.34 13.74 -3.57
CA GLU A 7 -3.84 14.72 -4.55
C GLU A 7 -3.15 14.54 -5.91
N LEU A 8 -1.81 14.48 -5.91
CA LEU A 8 -1.03 14.31 -7.14
C LEU A 8 -1.31 12.96 -7.82
N LEU A 9 -1.56 11.88 -7.04
CA LEU A 9 -1.96 10.59 -7.60
C LEU A 9 -3.33 10.68 -8.26
N ARG A 10 -4.30 11.34 -7.63
CA ARG A 10 -5.67 11.50 -8.13
C ARG A 10 -5.71 12.32 -9.41
N GLU A 11 -4.94 13.40 -9.50
CA GLU A 11 -4.77 14.17 -10.74
C GLU A 11 -4.20 13.30 -11.87
N ARG A 12 -3.11 12.56 -11.59
CA ARG A 12 -2.48 11.65 -12.58
C ARG A 12 -3.40 10.54 -13.06
N LYS A 13 -4.22 9.98 -12.16
CA LYS A 13 -5.20 8.93 -12.47
C LYS A 13 -6.56 9.48 -12.93
N ARG A 14 -6.74 10.81 -12.98
CA ARG A 14 -8.00 11.49 -13.33
C ARG A 14 -9.19 11.04 -12.45
N LEU A 15 -8.95 10.89 -11.15
CA LEU A 15 -9.93 10.40 -10.17
C LEU A 15 -10.76 11.57 -9.60
N GLY A 16 -11.96 11.78 -10.16
CA GLY A 16 -12.92 12.79 -9.68
C GLY A 16 -13.81 12.33 -8.51
N VAL A 17 -13.83 11.04 -8.19
CA VAL A 17 -14.71 10.44 -7.18
C VAL A 17 -14.05 10.33 -5.80
N PHE A 18 -14.82 10.61 -4.74
CA PHE A 18 -14.37 10.50 -3.35
C PHE A 18 -14.51 9.08 -2.82
N GLY A 19 -13.69 8.71 -1.84
CA GLY A 19 -13.70 7.38 -1.20
C GLY A 19 -12.63 6.42 -1.74
N ILE A 20 -12.92 5.12 -1.66
CA ILE A 20 -12.02 4.05 -2.10
C ILE A 20 -11.96 4.07 -3.63
N THR A 21 -10.76 4.26 -4.19
CA THR A 21 -10.56 4.35 -5.65
C THR A 21 -9.90 3.12 -6.25
N SER A 22 -9.24 2.31 -5.43
CA SER A 22 -8.62 1.05 -5.82
C SER A 22 -8.51 0.12 -4.62
N TYR A 23 -8.56 -1.19 -4.89
CA TYR A 23 -8.29 -2.25 -3.92
C TYR A 23 -7.35 -3.28 -4.55
N ASP A 24 -6.70 -4.07 -3.71
CA ASP A 24 -5.97 -5.26 -4.09
C ASP A 24 -6.66 -6.49 -3.48
N PHE A 25 -6.57 -7.63 -4.15
CA PHE A 25 -7.32 -8.83 -3.78
C PHE A 25 -6.50 -10.11 -3.96
N HIS A 26 -6.41 -10.90 -2.89
CA HIS A 26 -5.81 -12.22 -2.92
C HIS A 26 -6.89 -13.31 -2.92
N ARG A 27 -6.97 -14.05 -4.04
CA ARG A 27 -8.08 -14.96 -4.33
C ARG A 27 -8.19 -16.14 -3.39
N GLU A 28 -7.08 -16.74 -2.97
CA GLU A 28 -7.10 -17.96 -2.17
C GLU A 28 -7.53 -17.69 -0.71
N SER A 29 -7.06 -16.58 -0.14
CA SER A 29 -7.39 -16.18 1.23
C SER A 29 -8.66 -15.32 1.32
N GLY A 30 -9.17 -14.81 0.20
CA GLY A 30 -10.28 -13.86 0.17
C GLY A 30 -9.91 -12.49 0.76
N LEU A 31 -8.62 -12.13 0.79
CA LEU A 31 -8.15 -10.92 1.43
C LEU A 31 -8.28 -9.71 0.49
N PHE A 32 -9.00 -8.69 0.94
CA PHE A 32 -9.05 -7.38 0.32
C PHE A 32 -8.17 -6.40 1.08
N LEU A 33 -7.40 -5.60 0.36
CA LEU A 33 -6.56 -4.54 0.92
C LEU A 33 -6.84 -3.24 0.16
N PHE A 34 -7.15 -2.16 0.87
CA PHE A 34 -7.45 -0.88 0.24
C PHE A 34 -7.08 0.30 1.13
N GLN A 35 -6.90 1.45 0.49
CA GLN A 35 -6.62 2.71 1.16
C GLN A 35 -7.92 3.51 1.34
N ALA A 36 -8.14 4.03 2.55
CA ALA A 36 -9.22 4.95 2.85
C ALA A 36 -8.76 5.97 3.90
N SER A 37 -9.07 7.25 3.69
CA SER A 37 -8.82 8.31 4.69
C SER A 37 -7.37 8.36 5.22
N ASN A 38 -6.37 8.23 4.34
CA ASN A 38 -4.93 8.15 4.67
C ASN A 38 -4.47 6.90 5.46
N SER A 39 -5.38 5.99 5.81
CA SER A 39 -5.08 4.70 6.45
C SER A 39 -5.28 3.52 5.49
N LEU A 40 -4.67 2.39 5.84
CA LEU A 40 -4.88 1.12 5.15
C LEU A 40 -5.90 0.29 5.91
N PHE A 41 -6.79 -0.33 5.16
CA PHE A 41 -7.85 -1.19 5.67
C PHE A 41 -7.83 -2.53 4.95
N TYR A 42 -8.22 -3.58 5.66
CA TYR A 42 -8.42 -4.90 5.08
C TYR A 42 -9.73 -5.54 5.53
N CYS A 43 -10.23 -6.43 4.70
CA CYS A 43 -11.32 -7.35 5.06
C CYS A 43 -11.09 -8.71 4.39
N ARG A 44 -11.71 -9.75 4.93
CA ARG A 44 -11.65 -11.10 4.37
C ARG A 44 -13.06 -11.52 3.97
N ASP A 45 -13.26 -11.80 2.69
CA ASP A 45 -14.53 -12.27 2.14
C ASP A 45 -14.26 -13.23 0.97
N GLY A 46 -14.93 -14.39 1.00
CA GLY A 46 -14.68 -15.49 0.07
C GLY A 46 -13.49 -16.39 0.45
N GLY A 47 -13.13 -17.30 -0.46
CA GLY A 47 -12.10 -18.31 -0.22
C GLY A 47 -12.54 -19.36 0.81
N GLN A 48 -11.64 -19.70 1.75
CA GLN A 48 -11.95 -20.64 2.85
C GLN A 48 -12.88 -20.03 3.91
N ASN A 49 -13.05 -18.71 3.94
CA ASN A 49 -13.84 -18.02 4.97
C ASN A 49 -15.35 -17.98 4.68
N GLY A 50 -15.77 -18.53 3.53
CA GLY A 50 -17.14 -18.44 3.06
C GLY A 50 -17.49 -17.04 2.51
N PHE A 51 -18.65 -16.94 1.86
CA PHE A 51 -19.17 -15.67 1.35
C PHE A 51 -20.07 -15.02 2.39
N MET A 52 -19.84 -13.74 2.66
CA MET A 52 -20.66 -12.99 3.60
C MET A 52 -22.02 -12.63 3.02
N VAL A 53 -23.06 -12.70 3.86
CA VAL A 53 -24.45 -12.35 3.52
C VAL A 53 -24.85 -10.97 4.05
N SER A 54 -23.98 -10.32 4.83
CA SER A 54 -24.20 -9.02 5.47
C SER A 54 -22.95 -8.13 5.37
N PRO A 55 -23.10 -6.79 5.36
CA PRO A 55 -21.96 -5.88 5.27
C PRO A 55 -20.95 -6.07 6.42
N MET A 56 -19.66 -6.11 6.08
CA MET A 56 -18.55 -6.18 7.06
C MET A 56 -17.98 -4.80 7.33
N LYS A 57 -17.59 -4.55 8.58
CA LYS A 57 -16.74 -3.40 8.92
C LYS A 57 -15.28 -3.75 8.63
N PRO A 58 -14.58 -3.00 7.77
CA PRO A 58 -13.17 -3.26 7.50
C PRO A 58 -12.29 -2.97 8.73
N LEU A 59 -11.20 -3.72 8.84
CA LEU A 59 -10.23 -3.59 9.93
C LEU A 59 -9.11 -2.64 9.52
N GLU A 60 -8.78 -1.70 10.40
CA GLU A 60 -7.69 -0.75 10.18
C GLU A 60 -6.33 -1.39 10.50
N ILE A 61 -5.37 -1.23 9.60
CA ILE A 61 -3.99 -1.66 9.82
C ILE A 61 -3.24 -0.56 10.56
N GLN A 62 -2.92 -0.82 11.82
CA GLN A 62 -2.08 0.05 12.64
C GLN A 62 -0.66 0.13 12.06
N THR A 63 0.00 1.27 12.22
CA THR A 63 1.33 1.51 11.66
C THR A 63 2.16 2.40 12.58
N GLN A 64 3.47 2.21 12.55
CA GLN A 64 4.45 3.08 13.20
C GLN A 64 4.98 4.16 12.25
N CYS A 65 4.67 4.07 10.95
CA CYS A 65 5.12 5.03 9.95
C CYS A 65 4.37 6.36 10.06
N SER A 66 5.09 7.48 10.01
CA SER A 66 4.50 8.81 9.83
C SER A 66 4.22 9.06 8.34
N GLY A 67 3.03 9.58 8.03
CA GLY A 67 2.64 9.98 6.67
C GLY A 67 1.78 8.94 5.94
N PRO A 68 1.39 9.24 4.68
CA PRO A 68 0.51 8.37 3.91
C PRO A 68 1.23 7.07 3.50
N ARG A 69 0.47 5.98 3.48
CA ARG A 69 0.90 4.68 2.96
C ARG A 69 0.29 4.50 1.58
N MET A 70 1.11 4.72 0.56
CA MET A 70 0.66 4.76 -0.83
C MET A 70 0.88 3.42 -1.51
N ASP A 71 -0.01 3.11 -2.46
CA ASP A 71 0.08 1.94 -3.36
C ASP A 71 0.26 0.60 -2.60
N PRO A 72 -0.66 0.25 -1.69
CA PRO A 72 -0.61 -1.01 -0.96
C PRO A 72 -0.80 -2.20 -1.92
N LYS A 73 0.03 -3.24 -1.77
CA LYS A 73 -0.01 -4.47 -2.58
C LYS A 73 0.17 -5.71 -1.72
N ILE A 74 -0.73 -6.68 -1.85
CA ILE A 74 -0.68 -7.97 -1.17
C ILE A 74 0.39 -8.85 -1.83
N CYS A 75 1.18 -9.56 -1.04
CA CYS A 75 2.11 -10.56 -1.59
C CYS A 75 1.30 -11.77 -2.10
N SER A 76 1.51 -12.14 -3.36
CA SER A 76 0.82 -13.27 -3.98
C SER A 76 1.25 -14.64 -3.44
N ALA A 77 2.47 -14.76 -2.93
CA ALA A 77 3.00 -16.00 -2.36
C ALA A 77 2.59 -16.22 -0.90
N ASP A 78 2.39 -15.14 -0.15
CA ASP A 78 1.98 -15.19 1.25
C ASP A 78 1.06 -14.00 1.59
N PRO A 79 -0.25 -14.23 1.77
CA PRO A 79 -1.22 -13.17 2.01
C PRO A 79 -1.09 -12.51 3.39
N SER A 80 -0.26 -13.05 4.30
CA SER A 80 0.01 -12.40 5.58
C SER A 80 0.90 -11.17 5.40
N PHE A 81 1.63 -11.04 4.28
CA PHE A 81 2.47 -9.88 3.98
C PHE A 81 1.86 -8.98 2.90
N PHE A 82 2.08 -7.68 3.06
CA PHE A 82 1.81 -6.68 2.05
C PHE A 82 2.94 -5.66 1.99
N SER A 83 3.08 -5.02 0.84
CA SER A 83 4.03 -3.95 0.61
C SER A 83 3.31 -2.62 0.43
N PHE A 84 3.98 -1.53 0.77
CA PHE A 84 3.50 -0.17 0.54
C PHE A 84 4.67 0.80 0.39
N ILE A 85 4.39 1.97 -0.16
CA ILE A 85 5.33 3.08 -0.24
C ILE A 85 5.03 4.07 0.88
N ASN A 86 6.05 4.37 1.69
CA ASN A 86 6.00 5.44 2.69
C ASN A 86 7.27 6.28 2.59
N ASN A 87 7.11 7.60 2.51
CA ASN A 87 8.20 8.55 2.35
C ASN A 87 9.18 8.17 1.22
N ASN A 88 8.63 7.78 0.07
CA ASN A 88 9.38 7.28 -1.09
C ASN A 88 10.36 6.15 -0.77
N ASP A 89 10.03 5.30 0.19
CA ASP A 89 10.74 4.04 0.38
C ASP A 89 9.76 2.88 0.40
N LEU A 90 10.28 1.70 0.03
CA LEU A 90 9.53 0.47 0.04
C LEU A 90 9.52 -0.10 1.46
N TRP A 91 8.32 -0.41 1.93
CA TRP A 91 8.06 -1.06 3.20
C TRP A 91 7.31 -2.36 2.97
N VAL A 92 7.55 -3.32 3.84
CA VAL A 92 6.78 -4.56 3.95
C VAL A 92 6.24 -4.65 5.36
N ALA A 93 4.98 -5.05 5.48
CA ALA A 93 4.35 -5.28 6.76
C ALA A 93 3.55 -6.58 6.76
N ASN A 94 3.38 -7.14 7.95
CA ASN A 94 2.56 -8.32 8.18
C ASN A 94 1.22 -7.89 8.79
N ILE A 95 0.12 -8.34 8.20
CA ILE A 95 -1.24 -7.97 8.61
C ILE A 95 -1.62 -8.64 9.94
N GLU A 96 -1.13 -9.85 10.19
CA GLU A 96 -1.50 -10.67 11.34
C GLU A 96 -0.69 -10.29 12.58
N THR A 97 0.61 -10.07 12.41
CA THR A 97 1.51 -9.69 13.52
C THR A 97 1.60 -8.18 13.73
N GLY A 98 1.31 -7.38 12.70
CA GLY A 98 1.51 -5.93 12.71
C GLY A 98 2.98 -5.50 12.61
N GLU A 99 3.92 -6.42 12.35
CA GLU A 99 5.33 -6.06 12.16
C GLU A 99 5.52 -5.30 10.85
N GLU A 100 6.25 -4.18 10.90
CA GLU A 100 6.58 -3.37 9.72
C GLU A 100 8.11 -3.25 9.57
N ARG A 101 8.61 -3.42 8.34
CA ARG A 101 10.03 -3.33 8.02
C ARG A 101 10.27 -2.51 6.76
N ARG A 102 11.17 -1.53 6.86
CA ARG A 102 11.66 -0.76 5.72
C ARG A 102 12.68 -1.58 4.93
N LEU A 103 12.48 -1.69 3.62
CA LEU A 103 13.38 -2.43 2.73
C LEU A 103 14.37 -1.53 1.99
N THR A 104 13.94 -0.34 1.57
CA THR A 104 14.81 0.62 0.89
C THR A 104 15.12 1.81 1.79
N PHE A 105 16.35 2.31 1.69
CA PHE A 105 16.84 3.47 2.46
C PHE A 105 17.28 4.59 1.52
N CYS A 106 16.54 4.78 0.43
CA CYS A 106 16.89 5.74 -0.62
C CYS A 106 16.71 7.19 -0.14
N GLN A 107 15.73 7.44 0.73
CA GLN A 107 15.52 8.74 1.35
C GLN A 107 16.42 8.86 2.61
N LYS A 108 17.40 9.75 2.57
CA LYS A 108 18.19 10.14 3.76
C LYS A 108 17.39 11.17 4.55
N GLY A 109 17.19 10.95 5.84
CA GLY A 109 16.37 11.80 6.69
C GLY A 109 16.70 13.30 6.57
N THR A 110 15.64 14.10 6.45
CA THR A 110 15.51 15.51 6.88
C THR A 110 16.47 16.61 6.38
N LEU A 111 17.42 16.38 5.46
CA LEU A 111 18.33 17.47 5.03
C LEU A 111 18.58 17.64 3.52
N SER A 112 18.07 16.78 2.65
CA SER A 112 18.20 16.98 1.20
C SER A 112 17.01 17.77 0.66
N ARG A 113 17.29 18.95 0.12
CA ARG A 113 16.32 19.70 -0.70
C ARG A 113 15.82 18.77 -1.83
N PRO A 114 14.58 18.93 -2.36
CA PRO A 114 14.05 18.08 -3.43
C PRO A 114 14.95 17.95 -4.66
N TRP A 115 15.81 18.94 -4.90
CA TRP A 115 16.79 18.97 -6.00
C TRP A 115 18.06 18.15 -5.75
N GLN A 116 18.35 17.79 -4.49
CA GLN A 116 19.54 17.02 -4.10
C GLN A 116 19.25 15.51 -3.99
N ASP A 117 18.01 15.11 -3.74
CA ASP A 117 17.58 13.71 -3.81
C ASP A 117 17.20 13.33 -5.25
N VAL A 118 18.21 13.24 -6.12
CA VAL A 118 18.08 12.66 -7.48
C VAL A 118 18.11 11.12 -7.44
N SER A 119 17.87 10.51 -6.27
CA SER A 119 17.67 9.06 -6.19
C SER A 119 16.29 8.75 -6.76
N SER A 120 16.30 8.27 -7.99
CA SER A 120 15.25 8.52 -8.97
C SER A 120 13.95 7.78 -8.60
N PRO A 121 12.78 8.44 -8.54
CA PRO A 121 11.47 7.78 -8.39
C PRO A 121 11.22 6.67 -9.43
N GLY A 122 11.90 6.77 -10.58
CA GLY A 122 11.87 5.76 -11.64
C GLY A 122 12.55 4.43 -11.30
N ARG A 123 13.53 4.40 -10.38
CA ARG A 123 14.16 3.15 -9.93
C ARG A 123 13.25 2.35 -9.00
N GLN A 124 12.51 3.04 -8.14
CA GLN A 124 11.57 2.41 -7.21
C GLN A 124 10.35 1.87 -7.94
N ARG A 125 9.80 2.61 -8.92
CA ARG A 125 8.75 2.05 -9.79
C ARG A 125 9.25 0.84 -10.57
N LYS A 126 10.50 0.82 -11.05
CA LYS A 126 11.07 -0.35 -11.74
C LYS A 126 11.28 -1.55 -10.82
N LEU A 127 11.75 -1.35 -9.59
CA LEU A 127 11.85 -2.43 -8.59
C LEU A 127 10.48 -2.93 -8.16
N TRP A 128 9.50 -2.04 -8.06
CA TRP A 128 8.10 -2.39 -7.82
C TRP A 128 7.52 -3.21 -8.97
N PHE A 129 7.66 -2.75 -10.23
CA PHE A 129 7.27 -3.53 -11.41
C PHE A 129 8.02 -4.86 -11.47
N GLN A 130 9.33 -4.92 -11.20
CA GLN A 130 10.07 -6.19 -11.20
C GLN A 130 9.65 -7.15 -10.08
N CYS A 131 9.35 -6.67 -8.87
CA CYS A 131 8.81 -7.54 -7.81
C CYS A 131 7.39 -8.02 -8.13
N VAL A 132 6.56 -7.17 -8.72
CA VAL A 132 5.19 -7.50 -9.12
C VAL A 132 5.15 -8.44 -10.33
N ASP A 133 6.03 -8.25 -11.31
CA ASP A 133 6.12 -9.07 -12.54
C ASP A 133 6.90 -10.38 -12.31
N ALA A 134 7.80 -10.46 -11.32
CA ALA A 134 8.50 -11.69 -10.97
C ALA A 134 7.63 -12.73 -10.23
N GLN A 135 6.36 -12.40 -9.97
CA GLN A 135 5.38 -13.30 -9.34
C GLN A 135 4.29 -13.80 -10.31
N LYS A 136 4.53 -13.70 -11.63
CA LYS A 136 3.69 -14.34 -12.67
C LYS A 136 4.35 -15.56 -13.29
#